data_AF-A0A832Y4I9-F1
#
_entry.id   AF-A0A832Y4I9-F1
#
_cell.length_a   1.000
_cell.length_b   1.000
_cell.length_c   1.000
_cell.angle_alpha   90.00
_cell.angle_beta   90.00
_cell.angle_gamma   90.00
#
_symmetry.space_group_name_H-M   'P 1'
#
loop_
_entity.id
_entity.type
_entity.pdbx_description
1 polymer ?
#
loop_
_entity_poly.entity_id
_entity_poly.type
_entity_poly.pdbx_seq_one_letter_code
_entity_poly.pdbx_strand_id
1 'polypeptide(L)'
;YNVTGACVGGFSGYSDGMEFMLDATRVAGGHLAVGYEVGDWGPYVHTIGGLNDAEVTGDFSGAYWELHHNGEMSWLGIGDVILSEGDVILWRIGTW
;
A
#
# COMPACT_ATOMS: atom_id res chain seq x y z
N TYR A 1 3.14 -1.41 18.25
CA TYR A 1 2.14 -1.18 17.19
C TYR A 1 1.86 -2.51 16.52
N ASN A 2 0.66 -3.08 16.73
CA ASN A 2 0.18 -4.25 15.96
C ASN A 2 -0.65 -3.68 14.81
N VAL A 3 -0.03 -3.48 13.66
CA VAL A 3 -0.73 -3.07 12.45
C VAL A 3 -0.80 -4.29 11.55
N THR A 4 -2.00 -4.68 11.14
CA THR A 4 -2.20 -5.71 10.12
C THR A 4 -1.92 -5.08 8.76
N GLY A 5 -0.73 -5.31 8.21
CA GLY A 5 -0.37 -4.81 6.88
C GLY A 5 1.13 -4.73 6.61
N ALA A 6 1.54 -3.82 5.73
CA ALA A 6 2.91 -3.67 5.27
C ALA A 6 3.43 -2.25 5.55
N CYS A 7 4.64 -2.16 6.11
CA CYS A 7 5.34 -0.89 6.31
C CYS A 7 6.60 -0.90 5.46
N VAL A 8 6.75 0.07 4.57
CA VAL A 8 7.81 0.16 3.59
C VAL A 8 8.42 1.56 3.65
N GLY A 9 9.74 1.63 3.81
CA GLY A 9 10.48 2.89 3.90
C GLY A 9 11.98 2.64 3.70
N GLY A 10 12.75 3.73 3.70
CA GLY A 10 14.22 3.65 3.60
C GLY A 10 14.76 3.41 2.20
N PHE A 11 13.95 3.56 1.16
CA PHE A 11 14.42 3.64 -0.22
C PHE A 11 14.69 5.10 -0.59
N SER A 12 15.63 5.31 -1.52
CA SER A 12 16.03 6.61 -2.03
C SER A 12 15.86 6.65 -3.55
N GLY A 13 15.57 7.83 -4.10
CA GLY A 13 15.49 8.03 -5.56
C GLY A 13 14.13 7.71 -6.18
N TYR A 14 13.10 7.51 -5.36
CA TYR A 14 11.72 7.33 -5.81
C TYR A 14 10.93 8.62 -5.59
N SER A 15 10.23 9.06 -6.62
CA SER A 15 9.20 10.09 -6.52
C SER A 15 7.79 9.52 -6.71
N ASP A 16 7.66 8.33 -7.30
CA ASP A 16 6.39 7.65 -7.53
C ASP A 16 6.19 6.54 -6.48
N GLY A 17 5.04 6.59 -5.78
CA GLY A 17 4.73 5.64 -4.72
C GLY A 17 4.51 4.21 -5.22
N MET A 18 4.04 4.02 -6.45
CA MET A 18 3.77 2.69 -7.00
C MET A 18 5.06 2.00 -7.43
N GLU A 19 5.96 2.71 -8.10
CA GLU A 19 7.30 2.23 -8.45
C GLU A 19 8.07 1.81 -7.20
N PHE A 20 8.02 2.65 -6.15
CA PHE A 20 8.58 2.34 -4.84
C PHE A 20 8.04 1.02 -4.25
N MET A 21 6.72 0.80 -4.29
CA MET A 21 6.11 -0.44 -3.77
C MET A 21 6.47 -1.69 -4.59
N LEU A 22 6.57 -1.56 -5.92
CA LEU A 22 6.99 -2.66 -6.80
C LEU A 22 8.44 -3.05 -6.56
N ASP A 23 9.33 -2.09 -6.35
CA ASP A 23 10.72 -2.40 -6.02
C ASP A 23 10.87 -2.96 -4.60
N ALA A 24 10.08 -2.47 -3.64
CA ALA A 24 10.02 -3.05 -2.30
C ALA A 24 9.58 -4.52 -2.32
N THR A 25 8.64 -4.88 -3.21
CA THR A 25 8.26 -6.28 -3.45
C THR A 25 9.45 -7.13 -3.86
N ARG A 26 10.27 -6.63 -4.79
CA ARG A 26 11.46 -7.33 -5.28
C ARG A 26 12.50 -7.52 -4.17
N VAL A 27 12.76 -6.50 -3.37
CA VAL A 27 13.69 -6.56 -2.23
C VAL A 27 13.20 -7.52 -1.15
N ALA A 28 11.89 -7.54 -0.88
CA ALA A 28 11.26 -8.44 0.07
C ALA A 28 11.11 -9.89 -0.43
N GLY A 29 11.69 -10.25 -1.58
CA GLY A 29 11.61 -11.61 -2.13
C GLY A 29 10.17 -12.03 -2.50
N GLY A 30 9.31 -11.06 -2.85
CA GLY A 30 7.90 -11.31 -3.17
C GLY A 30 6.96 -11.35 -1.96
N HIS A 31 7.45 -11.25 -0.73
CA HIS A 31 6.60 -11.24 0.46
C HIS A 31 5.67 -10.02 0.55
N LEU A 32 5.99 -8.95 -0.18
CA LEU A 32 5.17 -7.74 -0.29
C LEU A 32 4.45 -7.64 -1.65
N ALA A 33 4.28 -8.77 -2.37
CA ALA A 33 3.67 -8.75 -3.70
C ALA A 33 2.34 -7.99 -3.72
N VAL A 34 2.27 -7.00 -4.59
CA VAL A 34 1.12 -6.10 -4.74
C VAL A 34 0.28 -6.56 -5.93
N GLY A 35 -1.00 -6.83 -5.68
CA GLY A 35 -2.03 -6.98 -6.70
C GLY A 35 -2.84 -5.69 -6.79
N TYR A 36 -2.96 -5.16 -8.00
CA TYR A 36 -3.65 -3.91 -8.28
C TYR A 36 -4.33 -3.93 -9.64
N GLU A 37 -5.37 -3.11 -9.79
CA GLU A 37 -6.04 -2.83 -11.06
C GLU A 37 -5.89 -1.35 -11.39
N VAL A 38 -5.81 -0.99 -12.67
CA VAL A 38 -5.71 0.41 -13.10
C VAL A 38 -7.07 0.86 -13.59
N GLY A 39 -7.69 1.80 -12.87
CA GLY A 39 -8.95 2.44 -13.24
C GLY A 39 -8.77 3.90 -13.64
N ASP A 40 -9.90 4.61 -13.78
CA ASP A 40 -9.93 6.03 -14.15
C ASP A 40 -9.21 6.95 -13.13
N TRP A 41 -9.02 6.47 -11.92
CA TRP A 41 -8.38 7.17 -10.80
C TRP A 41 -6.96 6.65 -10.50
N GLY A 42 -6.37 5.89 -11.43
CA GLY A 42 -5.06 5.29 -11.26
C GLY A 42 -5.10 3.89 -10.62
N PRO A 43 -3.97 3.43 -10.03
CA PRO A 43 -3.85 2.07 -9.49
C PRO A 43 -4.63 1.91 -8.18
N TYR A 44 -5.59 0.99 -8.17
CA TYR A 44 -6.29 0.50 -6.99
C TYR A 44 -5.63 -0.78 -6.48
N VAL A 45 -5.06 -0.72 -5.27
CA VAL A 45 -4.40 -1.87 -4.63
C VAL A 45 -5.43 -2.70 -3.87
N HIS A 46 -5.61 -3.95 -4.29
CA HIS A 46 -6.55 -4.90 -3.68
C HIS A 46 -5.85 -6.04 -2.94
N THR A 47 -4.57 -6.31 -3.23
CA THR A 47 -3.83 -7.41 -2.62
C THR A 47 -2.43 -6.97 -2.19
N ILE A 48 -2.01 -7.32 -0.98
CA ILE A 48 -0.63 -7.17 -0.52
C ILE A 48 -0.18 -8.44 0.19
N GLY A 49 0.97 -8.98 -0.20
CA GLY A 49 1.56 -10.16 0.45
C GLY A 49 0.69 -11.41 0.37
N GLY A 50 -0.16 -11.50 -0.65
CA GLY A 50 -1.09 -12.61 -0.86
C GLY A 50 -2.44 -12.49 -0.14
N LEU A 51 -2.68 -11.42 0.64
CA LEU A 51 -3.97 -11.14 1.24
C LEU A 51 -4.77 -10.19 0.33
N ASN A 52 -5.88 -10.67 -0.24
CA ASN A 52 -6.84 -9.83 -0.94
C ASN A 52 -7.83 -9.19 0.06
N ASP A 53 -8.16 -7.91 -0.14
CA ASP A 53 -9.10 -7.17 0.71
C ASP A 53 -10.49 -7.80 0.73
N ALA A 54 -10.97 -8.34 -0.39
CA ALA A 54 -12.26 -9.04 -0.47
C ALA A 54 -12.29 -10.39 0.27
N GLU A 55 -11.13 -10.95 0.62
CA GLU A 55 -11.02 -12.18 1.43
C GLU A 55 -11.05 -11.89 2.94
N VAL A 56 -10.98 -10.62 3.34
CA VAL A 56 -11.10 -10.23 4.75
C VAL A 56 -12.55 -10.44 5.20
N THR A 57 -12.74 -11.42 6.08
CA THR A 57 -14.06 -11.79 6.63
C THR A 57 -14.20 -11.33 8.08
N GLY A 58 -15.43 -11.04 8.54
CA GLY A 58 -15.72 -10.55 9.89
C GLY A 58 -16.54 -9.27 9.88
N ASP A 59 -16.38 -8.40 10.90
CA ASP A 59 -17.00 -7.07 10.98
C ASP A 59 -16.30 -6.04 10.05
N PHE A 60 -15.86 -6.52 8.88
CA PHE A 60 -15.06 -5.78 7.90
C PHE A 60 -15.85 -5.57 6.61
N SER A 61 -17.13 -5.24 6.73
CA SER A 61 -17.91 -4.83 5.55
C SER A 61 -17.23 -3.63 4.92
N GLY A 62 -16.90 -3.72 3.62
CA GLY A 62 -16.14 -2.67 2.95
C GLY A 62 -14.65 -2.61 3.36
N ALA A 63 -14.01 -3.77 3.56
CA ALA A 63 -12.57 -3.82 3.75
C ALA A 63 -11.83 -3.29 2.51
N TYR A 64 -10.76 -2.52 2.74
CA TYR A 64 -9.85 -2.08 1.69
C TYR A 64 -8.44 -1.85 2.24
N TRP A 65 -7.46 -1.78 1.34
CA TRP A 65 -6.10 -1.36 1.67
C TRP A 65 -6.03 0.16 1.83
N GLU A 66 -5.95 0.60 3.07
CA GLU A 66 -5.78 1.99 3.45
C GLU A 66 -4.31 2.38 3.33
N LEU A 67 -4.05 3.46 2.57
CA LEU A 67 -2.72 4.02 2.38
C LEU A 67 -2.43 5.09 3.43
N HIS A 68 -1.29 4.98 4.10
CA HIS A 68 -0.74 5.97 5.00
C HIS A 68 0.63 6.44 4.51
N HIS A 69 0.85 7.75 4.50
CA HIS A 69 2.13 8.38 4.17
C HIS A 69 2.63 9.11 5.41
N ASN A 70 3.81 8.73 5.89
CA ASN A 70 4.44 9.29 7.11
C ASN A 70 3.55 9.26 8.36
N GLY A 71 2.68 8.25 8.45
CA GLY A 71 1.80 8.00 9.60
C GLY A 71 0.42 8.66 9.51
N GLU A 72 0.13 9.40 8.44
CA GLU A 72 -1.19 9.97 8.18
C GLU A 72 -1.87 9.26 7.01
N MET A 73 -3.20 9.09 7.10
CA MET A 73 -3.99 8.51 6.01
C MET A 73 -3.90 9.40 4.78
N SER A 74 -3.54 8.82 3.64
CA SER A 74 -3.48 9.50 2.36
C SER A 74 -4.87 9.63 1.75
N TRP A 75 -5.18 10.81 1.25
CA TRP A 75 -6.36 11.06 0.41
C TRP A 75 -6.09 10.78 -1.08
N LEU A 76 -4.82 10.57 -1.44
CA LEU A 76 -4.36 10.24 -2.79
C LEU A 76 -4.14 8.73 -2.92
N GLY A 77 -4.31 8.21 -4.14
CA GLY A 77 -3.88 6.86 -4.49
C GLY A 77 -2.36 6.74 -4.52
N ILE A 78 -1.84 5.52 -4.41
CA ILE A 78 -0.40 5.28 -4.36
C ILE A 78 0.35 5.78 -5.62
N GLY A 79 -0.32 5.83 -6.77
CA GLY A 79 0.24 6.37 -8.02
C GLY A 79 0.35 7.90 -8.04
N ASP A 80 -0.32 8.60 -7.13
CA ASP A 80 -0.29 10.07 -7.04
C ASP A 80 0.47 10.57 -5.80
N VAL A 81 0.91 9.66 -4.92
CA VAL A 81 1.75 10.02 -3.77
C VAL A 81 3.16 10.32 -4.27
N ILE A 82 3.58 11.57 -4.07
CA ILE A 82 4.95 12.01 -4.35
C ILE A 82 5.81 11.74 -3.12
N LEU A 83 6.81 10.88 -3.28
CA LEU A 83 7.73 10.50 -2.20
C LEU A 83 8.96 11.41 -2.14
N SER A 84 9.42 11.66 -0.92
CA SER A 84 10.70 12.26 -0.59
C SER A 84 11.61 11.26 0.14
N GLU A 85 12.92 11.57 0.18
CA GLU A 85 13.88 10.73 0.89
C GLU A 85 13.52 10.60 2.38
N GLY A 86 13.47 9.36 2.88
CA GLY A 86 13.11 9.06 4.26
C GLY A 86 11.62 8.88 4.50
N ASP A 87 10.77 9.08 3.48
CA ASP A 87 9.35 8.83 3.60
C ASP A 87 9.04 7.34 3.83
N VAL A 88 7.93 7.12 4.52
CA VAL A 88 7.42 5.80 4.86
C VAL A 88 5.99 5.66 4.36
N ILE A 89 5.75 4.58 3.63
CA ILE A 89 4.43 4.12 3.26
C ILE A 89 4.00 3.00 4.19
N LEU A 90 2.82 3.14 4.78
CA LEU A 90 2.17 2.12 5.58
C LEU A 90 0.85 1.74 4.93
N TRP A 91 0.65 0.45 4.75
CA TRP A 91 -0.60 -0.14 4.33
C TRP A 91 -1.24 -0.86 5.50
N ARG A 92 -2.56 -0.73 5.65
CA ARG A 92 -3.34 -1.53 6.59
C ARG A 92 -4.73 -1.80 6.04
N ILE A 93 -5.39 -2.83 6.57
CA ILE A 93 -6.81 -3.04 6.28
C ILE A 93 -7.62 -1.99 7.06
N GLY A 94 -8.38 -1.18 6.33
CA GLY A 94 -9.41 -0.27 6.83
C GLY A 94 -10.81 -0.73 6.42
N THR A 95 -11.83 -0.09 6.99
CA THR A 95 -13.26 -0.30 6.65
C THR A 95 -13.96 1.05 6.55
N TRP A 96 -15.10 1.12 5.85
CA TRP A 96 -15.95 2.31 5.78
C TRP A 96 -17.35 2.10 6.37
#